data_AF-A0AA40EV67-F1
#
_entry.id   AF-A0AA40EV67-F1
#
_cell.length_a   1.000
_cell.length_b   1.000
_cell.length_c   1.000
_cell.angle_alpha   90.00
_cell.angle_beta   90.00
_cell.angle_gamma   90.00
#
_symmetry.space_group_name_H-M   'P 1'
#
loop_
_entity.id
_entity.type
_entity.pdbx_description
1 polymer ?
#
loop_
_entity_poly.entity_id
_entity_poly.type
_entity_poly.pdbx_seq_one_letter_code
_entity_poly.pdbx_strand_id
1 'polypeptide(L)'
;MSNIILNFSPSGTYQFRINTGLSPRVQHSEEEFSRVLHEVEARSMPIYKAIVESIVAHARGDLQACLLHTRRIAEGLRPVLSAYYDRVHDKTIARNVWLSHVQGFFAWGMGKEDVGTGEWIKFDGLSGNQVMLFQAVDAFLGLGLYLSEETRHGNVPRRQREFCDAVAKASFRRLLGDDDVEGKIREEMGEIVKRMRVFRSAHRSRAKEYLLVPAPERLPMTAGKSLLKADMEQSMEFLDSFMVERLRQTV
;
A
#
# COMPACT_ATOMS: atom_id res chain seq x y z
N MET A 1 -7.65 5.84 1.14
CA MET A 1 -6.33 6.48 1.26
C MET A 1 -6.37 8.02 1.31
N SER A 2 -7.30 8.68 0.61
CA SER A 2 -7.43 10.15 0.60
C SER A 2 -7.54 10.73 2.02
N ASN A 3 -8.26 10.04 2.92
CA ASN A 3 -8.44 10.41 4.33
C ASN A 3 -7.18 10.31 5.20
N ILE A 4 -6.05 9.77 4.74
CA ILE A 4 -4.80 9.78 5.53
C ILE A 4 -3.80 10.77 4.95
N ILE A 5 -3.68 10.85 3.62
CA ILE A 5 -2.79 11.83 2.98
C ILE A 5 -3.31 13.25 3.20
N LEU A 6 -4.62 13.47 3.04
CA LEU A 6 -5.23 14.79 3.17
C LEU A 6 -5.40 15.24 4.63
N ASN A 7 -5.08 14.39 5.60
CA ASN A 7 -5.05 14.80 7.00
C ASN A 7 -3.82 15.66 7.34
N PHE A 8 -2.86 15.78 6.42
CA PHE A 8 -1.67 16.59 6.59
C PHE A 8 -1.77 17.88 5.77
N SER A 9 -1.35 18.97 6.40
CA SER A 9 -1.08 20.24 5.70
C SER A 9 0.05 20.09 4.68
N PRO A 10 0.20 21.04 3.73
CA PRO A 10 1.37 21.10 2.86
C PRO A 10 2.71 21.18 3.61
N SER A 11 2.73 21.68 4.85
CA SER A 11 3.93 21.72 5.71
C SER A 11 4.16 20.43 6.51
N GLY A 12 3.34 19.39 6.34
CA GLY A 12 3.50 18.10 7.02
C GLY A 12 2.95 18.04 8.45
N THR A 13 2.22 19.07 8.88
CA THR A 13 1.48 19.09 10.16
C THR A 13 0.20 18.27 10.04
N TYR A 14 -0.08 17.41 11.03
CA TYR A 14 -1.30 16.60 11.09
C TYR A 14 -2.48 17.46 11.58
N GLN A 15 -3.39 17.81 10.67
CA GLN A 15 -4.47 18.80 10.89
C GLN A 15 -5.78 18.16 11.37
N PHE A 16 -6.23 17.10 10.68
CA PHE A 16 -7.54 16.50 10.92
C PHE A 16 -7.41 15.29 11.86
N ARG A 17 -7.26 15.60 13.15
CA ARG A 17 -7.13 14.61 14.24
C ARG A 17 -8.49 14.00 14.58
N ILE A 18 -8.53 12.69 14.82
CA ILE A 18 -9.74 11.93 15.12
C ILE A 18 -9.92 11.75 16.63
N ASN A 19 -8.90 11.27 17.32
CA ASN A 19 -8.96 10.92 18.74
C ASN A 19 -8.67 12.11 19.67
N THR A 20 -9.16 13.30 19.30
CA THR A 20 -9.02 14.50 20.14
C THR A 20 -9.69 14.27 21.49
N GLY A 21 -8.96 14.51 22.59
CA GLY A 21 -9.48 14.30 23.94
C GLY A 21 -9.19 12.92 24.55
N LEU A 22 -8.65 11.97 23.78
CA LEU A 22 -8.13 10.71 24.32
C LEU A 22 -6.71 10.87 24.89
N SER A 23 -6.17 9.82 25.51
CA SER A 23 -4.83 9.88 26.11
C SER A 23 -3.74 10.30 25.11
N PRO A 24 -2.64 10.95 25.57
CA PRO A 24 -1.52 11.31 24.70
C PRO A 24 -0.95 10.12 23.90
N ARG A 25 -0.97 8.93 24.48
CA ARG A 25 -0.53 7.69 23.82
C ARG A 25 -1.39 7.34 22.60
N VAL A 26 -2.71 7.51 22.70
CA VAL A 26 -3.64 7.28 21.58
C VAL A 26 -3.43 8.33 20.50
N GLN A 27 -3.40 9.62 20.88
CA GLN A 27 -3.22 10.72 19.94
C GLN A 27 -1.89 10.61 19.18
N HIS A 28 -0.80 10.28 19.90
CA HIS A 28 0.51 10.06 19.29
C HIS A 28 0.50 8.86 18.32
N SER A 29 -0.09 7.73 18.74
CA SER A 29 -0.17 6.52 17.89
C SER A 29 -1.00 6.75 16.63
N GLU A 30 -2.06 7.56 16.70
CA GLU A 30 -2.86 7.95 15.52
C GLU A 30 -2.05 8.81 14.54
N GLU A 31 -1.37 9.84 15.06
CA GLU A 31 -0.55 10.72 14.23
C GLU A 31 0.57 9.93 13.55
N GLU A 32 1.29 9.08 14.30
CA GLU A 32 2.38 8.27 13.78
C GLU A 32 1.90 7.24 12.75
N PHE A 33 0.77 6.57 13.00
CA PHE A 33 0.17 5.66 12.04
C PHE A 33 -0.20 6.37 10.73
N SER A 34 -0.82 7.55 10.82
CA SER A 34 -1.16 8.37 9.65
C SER A 34 0.09 8.87 8.92
N ARG A 35 1.12 9.26 9.68
CA ARG A 35 2.39 9.78 9.18
C ARG A 35 3.17 8.72 8.40
N VAL A 36 3.13 7.45 8.79
CA VAL A 36 3.74 6.35 8.02
C VAL A 36 3.25 6.34 6.57
N LEU A 37 1.93 6.35 6.38
CA LEU A 37 1.34 6.27 5.04
C LEU A 37 1.55 7.56 4.25
N HIS A 38 1.45 8.72 4.91
CA HIS A 38 1.78 10.00 4.30
C HIS A 38 3.24 10.07 3.83
N GLU A 39 4.20 9.65 4.66
CA GLU A 39 5.63 9.66 4.30
C GLU A 39 5.97 8.69 3.19
N VAL A 40 5.36 7.49 3.20
CA VAL A 40 5.52 6.53 2.09
C VAL A 40 5.14 7.20 0.77
N GLU A 41 3.98 7.86 0.70
CA GLU A 41 3.51 8.52 -0.52
C GLU A 41 4.35 9.75 -0.89
N ALA A 42 4.64 10.64 0.07
CA ALA A 42 5.42 11.85 -0.17
C ALA A 42 6.84 11.52 -0.69
N ARG A 43 7.49 10.51 -0.10
CA ARG A 43 8.83 10.07 -0.52
C ARG A 43 8.82 9.27 -1.83
N SER A 44 7.65 8.82 -2.30
CA SER A 44 7.51 8.06 -3.55
C SER A 44 7.47 8.92 -4.81
N MET A 45 7.36 10.25 -4.68
CA MET A 45 7.31 11.15 -5.84
C MET A 45 8.48 10.97 -6.85
N PRO A 46 9.76 10.85 -6.40
CA PRO A 46 10.86 10.58 -7.32
C PRO A 46 10.74 9.21 -8.01
N ILE A 47 10.13 8.22 -7.34
CA ILE A 47 9.90 6.89 -7.90
C ILE A 47 8.87 6.96 -9.03
N TYR A 48 7.77 7.68 -8.84
CA TYR A 48 6.75 7.87 -9.88
C TYR A 48 7.34 8.55 -11.12
N LYS A 49 8.17 9.57 -10.91
CA LYS A 49 8.90 10.23 -12.01
C LYS A 49 9.82 9.25 -12.73
N ALA A 50 10.61 8.48 -11.99
CA ALA A 50 11.53 7.51 -12.57
C ALA A 50 10.81 6.37 -13.35
N ILE A 51 9.63 5.94 -12.91
CA ILE A 51 8.76 5.01 -13.65
C ILE A 51 8.36 5.59 -15.00
N VAL A 52 7.88 6.84 -15.03
CA VAL A 52 7.48 7.49 -16.30
C VAL A 52 8.69 7.69 -17.21
N GLU A 53 9.80 8.15 -16.66
CA GLU A 53 11.04 8.38 -17.42
C GLU A 53 11.61 7.07 -18.01
N SER A 54 11.58 5.95 -17.27
CA SER A 54 12.05 4.66 -17.78
C SER A 54 11.17 4.15 -18.92
N ILE A 55 9.84 4.27 -18.79
CA ILE A 55 8.88 3.91 -19.85
C ILE A 55 9.11 4.75 -21.11
N VAL A 56 9.26 6.07 -20.97
CA VAL A 56 9.48 6.97 -22.10
C VAL A 56 10.83 6.70 -22.77
N ALA A 57 11.88 6.45 -22.00
CA ALA A 57 13.20 6.10 -22.52
C ALA A 57 13.18 4.78 -23.31
N HIS A 58 12.56 3.73 -22.73
CA HIS A 58 12.38 2.45 -23.42
C HIS A 58 11.59 2.61 -24.73
N ALA A 59 10.47 3.34 -24.71
CA ALA A 59 9.66 3.57 -25.91
C ALA A 59 10.40 4.33 -27.03
N ARG A 60 11.47 5.06 -26.69
CA ARG A 60 12.34 5.77 -27.64
C ARG A 60 13.57 4.98 -28.07
N GLY A 61 13.76 3.76 -27.55
CA GLY A 61 14.96 2.96 -27.78
C GLY A 61 16.21 3.45 -27.03
N ASP A 62 16.06 4.40 -26.09
CA ASP A 62 17.18 4.88 -25.25
C ASP A 62 17.34 3.96 -24.04
N LEU A 63 17.99 2.81 -24.28
CA LEU A 63 18.20 1.78 -23.26
C LEU A 63 19.10 2.25 -22.11
N GLN A 64 20.03 3.16 -22.37
CA GLN A 64 20.92 3.69 -21.33
C GLN A 64 20.17 4.60 -20.36
N ALA A 65 19.33 5.51 -20.88
CA ALA A 65 18.44 6.29 -20.02
C ALA A 65 17.44 5.38 -19.29
N CYS A 66 16.87 4.39 -19.98
CA CYS A 66 15.96 3.41 -19.37
C CYS A 66 16.62 2.69 -18.18
N LEU A 67 17.86 2.23 -18.33
CA LEU A 67 18.65 1.62 -17.26
C LEU A 67 18.86 2.59 -16.09
N LEU A 68 19.27 3.82 -16.36
CA LEU A 68 19.47 4.86 -15.35
C LEU A 68 18.19 5.11 -14.53
N HIS A 69 17.05 5.27 -15.20
CA HIS A 69 15.77 5.53 -14.53
C HIS A 69 15.27 4.29 -13.77
N THR A 70 15.47 3.08 -14.30
CA THR A 70 15.10 1.83 -13.61
C THR A 70 15.92 1.64 -12.32
N ARG A 71 17.23 1.93 -12.36
CA ARG A 71 18.08 1.93 -11.16
C ARG A 71 17.60 2.92 -10.10
N ARG A 72 17.18 4.14 -10.51
CA ARG A 72 16.63 5.14 -9.58
C ARG A 72 15.37 4.65 -8.86
N ILE A 73 14.53 3.85 -9.52
CA ILE A 73 13.37 3.20 -8.87
C ILE A 73 13.86 2.23 -7.80
N ALA A 74 14.81 1.34 -8.14
CA ALA A 74 15.36 0.36 -7.21
C ALA A 74 16.02 1.01 -5.98
N GLU A 75 16.83 2.04 -6.19
CA GLU A 75 17.48 2.81 -5.13
C GLU A 75 16.47 3.57 -4.27
N GLY A 76 15.51 4.25 -4.89
CA GLY A 76 14.49 5.04 -4.22
C GLY A 76 13.55 4.22 -3.34
N LEU A 77 13.30 2.95 -3.69
CA LEU A 77 12.45 2.07 -2.88
C LEU A 77 13.04 1.78 -1.50
N ARG A 78 14.36 1.66 -1.37
CA ARG A 78 14.98 1.29 -0.09
C ARG A 78 14.62 2.27 1.04
N PRO A 79 14.87 3.60 0.95
CA PRO A 79 14.53 4.54 2.01
C PRO A 79 13.02 4.65 2.24
N VAL A 80 12.19 4.50 1.21
CA VAL A 80 10.72 4.55 1.35
C VAL A 80 10.19 3.37 2.16
N LEU A 81 10.64 2.15 1.84
CA LEU A 81 10.23 0.94 2.55
C LEU A 81 10.82 0.91 3.97
N SER A 82 12.02 1.46 4.18
CA SER A 82 12.61 1.64 5.51
C SER A 82 11.80 2.56 6.42
N ALA A 83 11.22 3.65 5.89
CA ALA A 83 10.40 4.56 6.68
C ALA A 83 9.19 3.86 7.35
N TYR A 84 8.63 2.84 6.69
CA TYR A 84 7.61 1.99 7.30
C TYR A 84 8.18 1.20 8.50
N TYR A 85 9.36 0.61 8.35
CA TYR A 85 9.97 -0.19 9.41
C TYR A 85 10.39 0.62 10.62
N ASP A 86 10.86 1.84 10.41
CA ASP A 86 11.37 2.70 11.47
C ASP A 86 10.23 3.26 12.36
N ARG A 87 8.99 3.21 11.87
CA ARG A 87 7.83 3.78 12.57
C ARG A 87 6.82 2.73 13.03
N VAL A 88 6.64 1.62 12.32
CA VAL A 88 5.65 0.58 12.67
C VAL A 88 6.22 -0.40 13.69
N HIS A 89 6.32 0.06 14.93
CA HIS A 89 6.67 -0.74 16.11
C HIS A 89 6.09 -0.14 17.39
N ASP A 90 6.03 -0.94 18.47
CA ASP A 90 5.28 -0.59 19.69
C ASP A 90 5.74 0.71 20.37
N LYS A 91 7.03 1.06 20.28
CA LYS A 91 7.58 2.30 20.85
C LYS A 91 7.06 3.58 20.17
N THR A 92 6.55 3.49 18.95
CA THR A 92 6.08 4.63 18.14
C THR A 92 4.57 4.55 17.95
N ILE A 93 4.08 3.39 17.50
CA ILE A 93 2.65 3.11 17.38
C ILE A 93 2.32 2.03 18.40
N ALA A 94 1.69 2.42 19.49
CA ALA A 94 1.43 1.52 20.60
C ALA A 94 0.38 0.46 20.24
N ARG A 95 0.77 -0.82 20.31
CA ARG A 95 -0.05 -1.97 19.90
C ARG A 95 -1.33 -2.09 20.73
N ASN A 96 -1.23 -1.84 22.03
CA ASN A 96 -2.35 -1.93 22.98
C ASN A 96 -3.48 -0.91 22.76
N VAL A 97 -3.23 0.15 21.99
CA VAL A 97 -4.25 1.16 21.65
C VAL A 97 -4.55 1.21 20.16
N TRP A 98 -3.70 0.61 19.32
CA TRP A 98 -3.82 0.74 17.87
C TRP A 98 -5.11 0.11 17.35
N LEU A 99 -5.39 -1.15 17.70
CA LEU A 99 -6.60 -1.80 17.21
C LEU A 99 -7.83 -1.15 17.84
N SER A 100 -7.83 -0.88 19.14
CA SER A 100 -8.99 -0.34 19.86
C SER A 100 -9.38 1.09 19.44
N HIS A 101 -8.40 1.98 19.20
CA HIS A 101 -8.66 3.42 19.04
C HIS A 101 -8.12 4.04 17.74
N VAL A 102 -7.06 3.48 17.15
CA VAL A 102 -6.42 4.07 15.96
C VAL A 102 -6.98 3.50 14.67
N GLN A 103 -6.88 2.19 14.47
CA GLN A 103 -7.31 1.52 13.24
C GLN A 103 -8.82 1.66 13.01
N GLY A 104 -9.60 1.73 14.08
CA GLY A 104 -11.07 1.71 14.07
C GLY A 104 -11.70 2.66 13.06
N PHE A 105 -11.43 3.94 13.21
CA PHE A 105 -12.02 4.97 12.34
C PHE A 105 -11.52 4.89 10.89
N PHE A 106 -10.27 4.49 10.68
CA PHE A 106 -9.73 4.40 9.32
C PHE A 106 -10.25 3.17 8.57
N ALA A 107 -10.40 2.04 9.25
CA ALA A 107 -10.74 0.76 8.64
C ALA A 107 -12.24 0.44 8.68
N TRP A 108 -13.10 1.38 9.08
CA TRP A 108 -14.53 1.16 9.09
C TRP A 108 -15.09 1.10 7.67
N GLY A 109 -15.76 -0.01 7.35
CA GLY A 109 -16.50 -0.14 6.10
C GLY A 109 -17.87 0.50 6.20
N MET A 110 -18.40 0.96 5.08
CA MET A 110 -19.76 1.49 4.95
C MET A 110 -20.53 0.64 3.94
N GLY A 111 -21.86 0.67 3.98
CA GLY A 111 -22.64 0.10 2.88
C GLY A 111 -23.93 0.87 2.66
N LYS A 112 -24.49 0.70 1.48
CA LYS A 112 -25.80 1.23 1.11
C LYS A 112 -26.56 0.19 0.31
N GLU A 113 -27.87 0.18 0.43
CA GLU A 113 -28.73 -0.56 -0.50
C GLU A 113 -28.71 0.12 -1.87
N ASP A 114 -28.56 -0.68 -2.92
CA ASP A 114 -28.85 -0.25 -4.27
C ASP A 114 -30.37 -0.23 -4.46
N VAL A 115 -30.93 0.95 -4.73
CA VAL A 115 -32.39 1.15 -4.85
C VAL A 115 -32.97 0.43 -6.08
N GLY A 116 -32.15 0.14 -7.10
CA GLY A 116 -32.58 -0.55 -8.31
C GLY A 116 -32.54 -2.08 -8.20
N THR A 117 -31.56 -2.63 -7.49
CA THR A 117 -31.38 -4.10 -7.37
C THR A 117 -31.80 -4.65 -6.00
N GLY A 118 -31.93 -3.82 -4.97
CA GLY A 118 -32.13 -4.23 -3.58
C GLY A 118 -30.88 -4.86 -2.94
N GLU A 119 -29.74 -4.83 -3.62
CA GLU A 119 -28.51 -5.44 -3.13
C GLU A 119 -27.70 -4.48 -2.24
N TRP A 120 -27.00 -5.03 -1.24
CA TRP A 120 -26.17 -4.23 -0.35
C TRP A 120 -24.77 -3.99 -0.95
N ILE A 121 -24.50 -2.76 -1.37
CA ILE A 121 -23.18 -2.33 -1.83
C ILE A 121 -22.31 -2.06 -0.62
N LYS A 122 -21.15 -2.71 -0.53
CA LYS A 122 -20.18 -2.56 0.57
C LYS A 122 -18.95 -1.78 0.11
N PHE A 123 -18.53 -0.84 0.93
CA PHE A 123 -17.31 -0.08 0.80
C PHE A 123 -16.38 -0.48 1.94
N ASP A 124 -15.27 -1.11 1.61
CA ASP A 124 -14.24 -1.46 2.57
C ASP A 124 -13.63 -0.20 3.21
N GLY A 125 -13.19 -0.32 4.46
CA GLY A 125 -12.41 0.73 5.10
C GLY A 125 -11.00 0.85 4.51
N LEU A 126 -10.21 1.78 5.05
CA LEU A 126 -8.83 1.98 4.63
C LEU A 126 -7.98 0.73 4.87
N SER A 127 -7.13 0.47 3.88
CA SER A 127 -6.15 -0.61 3.91
C SER A 127 -4.86 -0.18 3.21
N GLY A 128 -3.73 -0.75 3.63
CA GLY A 128 -2.42 -0.46 3.03
C GLY A 128 -2.32 -0.85 1.55
N ASN A 129 -3.22 -1.69 1.06
CA ASN A 129 -3.33 -2.04 -0.35
C ASN A 129 -3.87 -0.91 -1.24
N GLN A 130 -4.42 0.15 -0.64
CA GLN A 130 -4.86 1.35 -1.33
C GLN A 130 -3.70 2.32 -1.61
N VAL A 131 -2.51 2.08 -1.03
CA VAL A 131 -1.29 2.88 -1.25
C VAL A 131 -0.91 2.86 -2.73
N MET A 132 -0.72 4.03 -3.32
CA MET A 132 -0.44 4.20 -4.75
C MET A 132 0.95 3.68 -5.10
N LEU A 133 1.94 3.83 -4.21
CA LEU A 133 3.31 3.32 -4.45
C LEU A 133 3.28 1.85 -4.87
N PHE A 134 2.61 1.02 -4.08
CA PHE A 134 2.58 -0.43 -4.32
C PHE A 134 1.84 -0.76 -5.61
N GLN A 135 0.72 -0.08 -5.91
CA GLN A 135 -0.02 -0.26 -7.15
C GLN A 135 0.80 0.15 -8.38
N ALA A 136 1.50 1.28 -8.32
CA ALA A 136 2.31 1.79 -9.42
C ALA A 136 3.54 0.91 -9.69
N VAL A 137 4.23 0.45 -8.65
CA VAL A 137 5.39 -0.46 -8.79
C VAL A 137 4.94 -1.80 -9.34
N ASP A 138 3.82 -2.35 -8.87
CA ASP A 138 3.27 -3.60 -9.39
C ASP A 138 2.88 -3.48 -10.87
N ALA A 139 2.22 -2.38 -11.24
CA ALA A 139 1.90 -2.07 -12.63
C ALA A 139 3.17 -1.98 -13.49
N PHE A 140 4.20 -1.28 -13.01
CA PHE A 140 5.48 -1.13 -13.71
C PHE A 140 6.17 -2.48 -13.96
N LEU A 141 6.12 -3.36 -12.97
CA LEU A 141 6.66 -4.73 -13.03
C LEU A 141 5.79 -5.70 -13.84
N GLY A 142 4.65 -5.26 -14.37
CA GLY A 142 3.71 -6.11 -15.11
C GLY A 142 3.04 -7.17 -14.23
N LEU A 143 2.93 -6.91 -12.92
CA LEU A 143 2.25 -7.78 -11.97
C LEU A 143 0.74 -7.52 -11.98
N GLY A 144 -0.04 -8.56 -11.65
CA GLY A 144 -1.49 -8.45 -11.56
C GLY A 144 -1.95 -7.43 -10.51
N LEU A 145 -3.16 -6.90 -10.71
CA LEU A 145 -3.78 -5.95 -9.79
C LEU A 145 -3.84 -6.52 -8.37
N TYR A 146 -3.52 -5.66 -7.40
CA TYR A 146 -3.61 -6.02 -5.98
C TYR A 146 -5.07 -6.03 -5.49
N LEU A 147 -5.86 -5.05 -5.95
CA LEU A 147 -7.28 -4.89 -5.63
C LEU A 147 -8.11 -5.45 -6.79
N SER A 148 -9.28 -6.02 -6.48
CA SER A 148 -10.29 -6.27 -7.52
C SER A 148 -10.70 -4.95 -8.16
N GLU A 149 -11.21 -5.00 -9.39
CA GLU A 149 -11.65 -3.80 -10.10
C GLU A 149 -12.73 -3.04 -9.31
N GLU A 150 -13.70 -3.75 -8.76
CA GLU A 150 -14.74 -3.21 -7.89
C GLU A 150 -14.16 -2.46 -6.68
N THR A 151 -13.31 -3.12 -5.88
CA THR A 151 -12.69 -2.51 -4.69
C THR A 151 -11.84 -1.31 -5.08
N ARG A 152 -11.12 -1.39 -6.20
CA ARG A 152 -10.29 -0.30 -6.72
C ARG A 152 -11.15 0.90 -7.10
N HIS A 153 -12.27 0.69 -7.77
CA HIS A 153 -13.19 1.75 -8.17
C HIS A 153 -13.82 2.47 -6.97
N GLY A 154 -14.15 1.74 -5.92
CA GLY A 154 -14.73 2.29 -4.69
C GLY A 154 -13.72 3.03 -3.79
N ASN A 155 -12.44 2.63 -3.79
CA ASN A 155 -11.49 3.04 -2.73
C ASN A 155 -10.25 3.83 -3.18
N VAL A 156 -9.92 3.80 -4.47
CA VAL A 156 -8.72 4.45 -5.02
C VAL A 156 -9.13 5.61 -5.93
N PRO A 157 -8.67 6.86 -5.72
CA PRO A 157 -9.01 8.00 -6.58
C PRO A 157 -8.81 7.75 -8.08
N ARG A 158 -9.74 8.27 -8.90
CA ARG A 158 -9.75 8.05 -10.37
C ARG A 158 -8.39 8.30 -11.03
N ARG A 159 -7.73 9.42 -10.72
CA ARG A 159 -6.43 9.78 -11.31
C ARG A 159 -5.31 8.80 -10.95
N GLN A 160 -5.34 8.24 -9.73
CA GLN A 160 -4.36 7.23 -9.33
C GLN A 160 -4.57 5.91 -10.08
N ARG A 161 -5.83 5.54 -10.31
CA ARG A 161 -6.18 4.35 -11.13
C ARG A 161 -5.73 4.53 -12.58
N GLU A 162 -6.12 5.64 -13.21
CA GLU A 162 -5.74 5.98 -14.59
C GLU A 162 -4.21 5.96 -14.78
N PHE A 163 -3.46 6.49 -13.80
CA PHE A 163 -2.00 6.43 -13.82
C PHE A 163 -1.48 4.99 -13.78
N CYS A 164 -1.95 4.17 -12.83
CA CYS A 164 -1.51 2.78 -12.72
C CYS A 164 -1.87 1.96 -13.96
N ASP A 165 -3.04 2.21 -14.56
CA ASP A 165 -3.48 1.54 -15.81
C ASP A 165 -2.58 1.92 -16.99
N ALA A 166 -2.20 3.21 -17.11
CA ALA A 166 -1.27 3.66 -18.12
C ALA A 166 0.13 3.03 -17.95
N VAL A 167 0.62 2.98 -16.70
CA VAL A 167 1.89 2.32 -16.37
C VAL A 167 1.85 0.83 -16.69
N ALA A 168 0.78 0.12 -16.34
CA ALA A 168 0.62 -1.31 -16.61
C ALA A 168 0.61 -1.60 -18.11
N LYS A 169 -0.13 -0.80 -18.89
CA LYS A 169 -0.18 -0.91 -20.35
C LYS A 169 1.18 -0.68 -21.01
N ALA A 170 1.99 0.21 -20.43
CA ALA A 170 3.31 0.56 -20.94
C ALA A 170 4.46 -0.22 -20.29
N SER A 171 4.16 -1.21 -19.43
CA SER A 171 5.17 -2.06 -18.82
C SER A 171 5.92 -2.84 -19.90
N PHE A 172 7.24 -2.76 -19.84
CA PHE A 172 8.12 -3.35 -20.85
C PHE A 172 8.96 -4.52 -20.30
N ARG A 173 8.75 -4.94 -19.04
CA ARG A 173 9.53 -6.02 -18.40
C ARG A 173 9.61 -7.29 -19.26
N ARG A 174 8.51 -7.65 -19.93
CA ARG A 174 8.41 -8.87 -20.76
C ARG A 174 9.08 -8.74 -22.14
N LEU A 175 9.45 -7.52 -22.53
CA LEU A 175 10.05 -7.23 -23.84
C LEU A 175 11.58 -7.22 -23.79
N LEU A 176 12.17 -7.08 -22.60
CA LEU A 176 13.62 -7.04 -22.41
C LEU A 176 14.25 -8.37 -22.82
N GLY A 177 15.40 -8.35 -23.49
CA GLY A 177 16.28 -9.50 -23.65
C GLY A 177 17.05 -9.87 -22.37
N ASP A 178 17.93 -10.86 -22.49
CA ASP A 178 18.84 -11.31 -21.42
C ASP A 178 20.25 -10.72 -21.54
N ASP A 179 20.58 -10.09 -22.67
CA ASP A 179 21.94 -9.62 -22.99
C ASP A 179 22.08 -8.09 -22.90
N ASP A 180 23.33 -7.64 -22.81
CA ASP A 180 23.77 -6.24 -22.88
C ASP A 180 23.04 -5.28 -21.91
N VAL A 181 22.45 -4.19 -22.42
CA VAL A 181 21.79 -3.16 -21.61
C VAL A 181 20.42 -3.65 -21.14
N GLU A 182 19.71 -4.41 -21.97
CA GLU A 182 18.40 -4.96 -21.61
C GLU A 182 18.49 -5.96 -20.46
N GLY A 183 19.53 -6.81 -20.47
CA GLY A 183 19.85 -7.70 -19.34
C GLY A 183 20.07 -6.92 -18.04
N LYS A 184 20.81 -5.80 -18.08
CA LYS A 184 21.00 -4.93 -16.90
C LYS A 184 19.71 -4.26 -16.44
N ILE A 185 18.83 -3.84 -17.36
CA ILE A 185 17.51 -3.29 -17.00
C ILE A 185 16.67 -4.38 -16.30
N ARG A 186 16.71 -5.61 -16.82
CA ARG A 186 16.03 -6.77 -16.23
C ARG A 186 16.55 -7.07 -14.82
N GLU A 187 17.86 -6.99 -14.60
CA GLU A 187 18.48 -7.13 -13.27
C GLU A 187 17.96 -6.07 -12.29
N GLU A 188 17.93 -4.80 -12.68
CA GLU A 188 17.41 -3.72 -11.83
C GLU A 188 15.91 -3.93 -11.52
N MET A 189 15.11 -4.38 -12.49
CA MET A 189 13.72 -4.78 -12.26
C MET A 189 13.61 -5.97 -11.29
N GLY A 190 14.50 -6.96 -11.37
CA GLY A 190 14.59 -8.05 -10.40
C GLY A 190 14.92 -7.56 -8.99
N GLU A 191 15.77 -6.55 -8.88
CA GLU A 191 16.11 -5.90 -7.63
C GLU A 191 14.94 -5.08 -7.04
N ILE A 192 14.06 -4.53 -7.87
CA ILE A 192 12.76 -3.94 -7.44
C ILE A 192 11.85 -5.05 -6.89
N VAL A 193 11.69 -6.17 -7.61
CA VAL A 193 10.87 -7.33 -7.19
C VAL A 193 11.34 -7.85 -5.83
N LYS A 194 12.65 -8.02 -5.65
CA LYS A 194 13.26 -8.49 -4.41
C LYS A 194 12.95 -7.56 -3.23
N ARG A 195 13.06 -6.24 -3.41
CA ARG A 195 12.71 -5.27 -2.36
C ARG A 195 11.23 -5.33 -1.99
N MET A 196 10.35 -5.43 -2.99
CA MET A 196 8.91 -5.58 -2.78
C MET A 196 8.57 -6.88 -2.04
N ARG A 197 9.26 -7.98 -2.34
CA ARG A 197 9.09 -9.28 -1.67
C ARG A 197 9.53 -9.20 -0.20
N VAL A 198 10.69 -8.61 0.08
CA VAL A 198 11.16 -8.38 1.46
C VAL A 198 10.15 -7.54 2.23
N PHE A 199 9.65 -6.47 1.62
CA PHE A 199 8.61 -5.64 2.23
C PHE A 199 7.33 -6.38 2.55
N ARG A 200 6.79 -7.14 1.59
CA ARG A 200 5.57 -7.92 1.79
C ARG A 200 5.71 -8.95 2.92
N SER A 201 6.87 -9.62 2.99
CA SER A 201 7.18 -10.57 4.05
C SER A 201 7.23 -9.89 5.43
N ALA A 202 7.98 -8.79 5.55
CA ALA A 202 8.11 -8.06 6.80
C ALA A 202 6.80 -7.38 7.23
N HIS A 203 6.05 -6.82 6.28
CA HIS A 203 4.70 -6.26 6.51
C HIS A 203 3.77 -7.34 7.07
N ARG A 204 3.75 -8.55 6.48
CA ARG A 204 2.94 -9.67 6.94
C ARG A 204 3.20 -9.99 8.41
N SER A 205 4.46 -10.14 8.81
CA SER A 205 4.81 -10.42 10.21
C SER A 205 4.40 -9.30 11.14
N ARG A 206 4.68 -8.04 10.79
CA ARG A 206 4.36 -6.88 11.63
C ARG A 206 2.87 -6.64 11.76
N ALA A 207 2.09 -6.76 10.68
CA ALA A 207 0.65 -6.56 10.70
C ALA A 207 -0.03 -7.55 11.66
N LYS A 208 0.43 -8.81 11.70
CA LYS A 208 -0.07 -9.82 12.65
C LYS A 208 0.12 -9.39 14.10
N GLU A 209 1.28 -8.84 14.46
CA GLU A 209 1.54 -8.39 15.84
C GLU A 209 0.57 -7.31 16.33
N TYR A 210 0.05 -6.47 15.42
CA TYR A 210 -0.94 -5.44 15.76
C TYR A 210 -2.38 -5.99 15.77
N LEU A 211 -2.70 -6.91 14.85
CA LEU A 211 -4.05 -7.47 14.71
C LEU A 211 -4.38 -8.54 15.76
N LEU A 212 -3.36 -9.20 16.33
CA LEU A 212 -3.54 -10.21 17.38
C LEU A 212 -3.75 -9.62 18.78
N VAL A 213 -3.64 -8.30 18.95
CA VAL A 213 -3.94 -7.66 20.23
C VAL A 213 -5.44 -7.74 20.51
N PRO A 214 -5.86 -8.26 21.68
CA PRO A 214 -7.28 -8.30 22.04
C PRO A 214 -7.90 -6.90 22.08
N ALA A 215 -9.03 -6.74 21.39
CA ALA A 215 -9.86 -5.54 21.39
C ALA A 215 -11.33 -5.97 21.49
N PRO A 216 -11.80 -6.40 22.68
CA PRO A 216 -13.12 -7.01 22.87
C PRO A 216 -14.29 -6.10 22.50
N GLU A 217 -14.07 -4.79 22.50
CA GLU A 217 -15.02 -3.78 22.04
C GLU A 217 -15.18 -3.72 20.51
N ARG A 218 -14.42 -4.53 19.75
CA ARG A 218 -14.42 -4.54 18.29
C ARG A 218 -14.72 -5.92 17.71
N LEU A 219 -15.49 -5.94 16.63
CA LEU A 219 -15.59 -7.13 15.79
C LEU A 219 -14.23 -7.43 15.13
N PRO A 220 -13.86 -8.71 14.95
CA PRO A 220 -12.67 -9.09 14.18
C PRO A 220 -12.69 -8.43 12.80
N MET A 221 -11.73 -7.52 12.55
CA MET A 221 -11.60 -6.80 11.30
C MET A 221 -10.17 -6.90 10.80
N THR A 222 -9.99 -7.18 9.52
CA THR A 222 -8.66 -7.21 8.90
C THR A 222 -8.57 -6.13 7.82
N ALA A 223 -7.73 -5.12 8.08
CA ALA A 223 -7.31 -4.09 7.12
C ALA A 223 -8.39 -3.68 6.09
N GLY A 224 -9.49 -3.09 6.56
CA GLY A 224 -10.58 -2.56 5.73
C GLY A 224 -11.67 -3.57 5.35
N LYS A 225 -11.40 -4.88 5.43
CA LYS A 225 -12.41 -5.92 5.17
C LYS A 225 -13.17 -6.24 6.46
N SER A 226 -14.47 -5.96 6.47
CA SER A 226 -15.36 -6.46 7.51
C SER A 226 -15.52 -7.96 7.33
N LEU A 227 -14.87 -8.74 8.19
CA LEU A 227 -15.13 -10.16 8.27
C LEU A 227 -16.31 -10.33 9.22
N LEU A 228 -17.48 -10.67 8.66
CA LEU A 228 -18.71 -10.93 9.42
C LEU A 228 -18.62 -12.18 10.32
N LYS A 229 -17.44 -12.81 10.42
CA LYS A 229 -17.24 -14.02 11.20
C LYS A 229 -16.84 -13.64 12.63
N ALA A 230 -17.50 -14.27 13.60
CA ALA A 230 -17.27 -14.02 15.02
C ALA A 230 -15.88 -14.44 15.54
N ASP A 231 -15.05 -15.04 14.68
CA ASP A 231 -13.80 -15.69 15.05
C ASP A 231 -12.58 -14.95 14.47
N MET A 232 -11.66 -14.57 15.37
CA MET A 232 -10.40 -13.90 15.04
C MET A 232 -9.43 -14.85 14.33
N GLU A 233 -9.42 -16.15 14.64
CA GLU A 233 -8.49 -17.11 14.02
C GLU A 233 -8.77 -17.23 12.52
N GLN A 234 -10.04 -17.46 12.14
CA GLN A 234 -10.47 -17.48 10.74
C GLN A 234 -10.19 -16.15 10.02
N SER A 235 -10.32 -15.03 10.75
CA SER A 235 -10.03 -13.71 10.20
C SER A 235 -8.55 -13.54 9.87
N MET A 236 -7.69 -14.02 10.76
CA MET A 236 -6.24 -14.02 10.57
C MET A 236 -5.81 -15.00 9.49
N GLU A 237 -6.41 -16.18 9.38
CA GLU A 237 -6.14 -17.16 8.31
C GLU A 237 -6.47 -16.60 6.92
N PHE A 238 -7.61 -15.92 6.78
CA PHE A 238 -7.99 -15.29 5.51
C PHE A 238 -6.99 -14.21 5.11
N LEU A 239 -6.66 -13.30 6.04
CA LEU A 239 -5.68 -12.24 5.79
C LEU A 239 -4.30 -12.82 5.47
N ASP A 240 -3.90 -13.87 6.19
CA ASP A 240 -2.62 -14.52 5.97
C ASP A 240 -2.52 -15.15 4.59
N SER A 241 -3.57 -15.89 4.19
CA SER A 241 -3.69 -16.49 2.86
C SER A 241 -3.62 -15.43 1.76
N PHE A 242 -4.31 -14.30 1.95
CA PHE A 242 -4.27 -13.16 1.04
C PHE A 242 -2.85 -12.57 0.90
N MET A 243 -2.14 -12.36 2.02
CA MET A 243 -0.78 -11.84 2.01
C MET A 243 0.23 -12.83 1.41
N VAL A 244 0.05 -14.14 1.65
CA VAL A 244 0.87 -15.21 1.06
C VAL A 244 0.67 -15.28 -0.45
N GLU A 245 -0.57 -15.22 -0.93
CA GLU A 245 -0.82 -15.22 -2.38
C GLU A 245 -0.16 -14.00 -3.04
N ARG A 246 -0.25 -12.81 -2.41
CA ARG A 246 0.45 -11.65 -2.95
C ARG A 246 1.97 -11.83 -2.96
N LEU A 247 2.53 -12.43 -1.92
CA LEU A 247 3.95 -12.74 -1.88
C LEU A 247 4.34 -13.70 -3.03
N ARG A 248 3.51 -14.71 -3.30
CA ARG A 248 3.71 -15.67 -4.41
C ARG A 248 3.66 -14.99 -5.78
N GLN A 249 2.77 -14.02 -5.97
CA GLN A 249 2.66 -13.21 -7.19
C GLN A 249 3.84 -12.25 -7.38
N THR A 250 4.68 -12.06 -6.36
CA THR A 250 5.89 -11.21 -6.43
C THR A 250 7.08 -12.04 -6.92
N VAL A 251 7.03 -12.40 -8.20
CA VAL A 251 8.05 -13.21 -8.91
C VAL A 251 8.67 -12.46 -10.08
#